data_AF-A0A0R2SAH2-F1
#
_entry.id   AF-A0A0R2SAH2-F1
#
_cell.length_a   1.000
_cell.length_b   1.000
_cell.length_c   1.000
_cell.angle_alpha   90.00
_cell.angle_beta   90.00
_cell.angle_gamma   90.00
#
_symmetry.space_group_name_H-M   'P 1'
#
loop_
_entity.id
_entity.type
_entity.pdbx_description
1 polymer ?
#
loop_
_entity_poly.entity_id
_entity_poly.type
_entity_poly.pdbx_seq_one_letter_code
_entity_poly.pdbx_strand_id
1 'polypeptide(L)'
;MVTIRLSRGGAKKRPFYHITVTDSRSSRDGRFIERIGFFNPRATGGEERLRLDQERMDYWRSQGAQMSPRVVTLARDAAKAPSTEA
;
A
#
# COMPACT_ATOMS: atom_id res chain seq x y z
N MET A 1 8.24 -4.36 -15.22
CA MET A 1 8.64 -5.07 -13.98
C MET A 1 7.52 -4.89 -12.97
N VAL A 2 7.10 -5.95 -12.28
CA VAL A 2 6.04 -5.85 -11.27
C VAL A 2 6.59 -5.11 -10.04
N THR A 3 5.87 -4.07 -9.63
CA THR A 3 6.27 -3.18 -8.54
C THR A 3 5.10 -2.99 -7.59
N ILE A 4 5.39 -3.04 -6.29
CA ILE A 4 4.47 -2.65 -5.22
C ILE A 4 4.73 -1.18 -4.89
N ARG A 5 3.78 -0.32 -5.23
CA ARG A 5 3.91 1.13 -5.10
C ARG A 5 2.64 1.78 -4.56
N LEU A 6 2.76 3.06 -4.21
CA LEU A 6 1.62 3.87 -3.81
C LEU A 6 0.95 4.48 -5.04
N SER A 7 -0.34 4.22 -5.19
CA SER A 7 -1.24 4.97 -6.07
C SER A 7 -1.90 6.06 -5.24
N ARG A 8 -1.90 7.30 -5.73
CA ARG A 8 -2.48 8.45 -5.04
C ARG A 8 -3.93 8.63 -5.47
N GLY A 9 -4.82 8.55 -4.49
CA GLY A 9 -6.20 9.00 -4.58
C GLY A 9 -6.51 10.08 -3.54
N GLY A 10 -7.80 10.19 -3.23
CA GLY A 10 -8.34 11.17 -2.29
C GLY A 10 -8.66 12.51 -2.96
N ALA A 11 -8.79 13.54 -2.13
CA ALA A 11 -9.22 14.87 -2.56
C ALA A 11 -8.07 15.88 -2.51
N LYS A 12 -8.30 17.07 -3.08
CA LYS A 12 -7.38 18.20 -2.97
C LYS A 12 -7.07 18.46 -1.48
N LYS A 13 -5.78 18.53 -1.14
CA LYS A 13 -5.26 18.67 0.25
C LYS A 13 -5.63 17.52 1.22
N ARG A 14 -6.19 16.42 0.74
CA ARG A 14 -6.49 15.21 1.53
C ARG A 14 -6.00 13.97 0.78
N PRO A 15 -4.67 13.71 0.78
CA PRO A 15 -4.12 12.58 0.06
C PRO A 15 -4.53 11.26 0.73
N PHE A 16 -4.95 10.31 -0.08
CA PHE A 16 -5.18 8.93 0.32
C PHE A 16 -4.35 8.05 -0.60
N TYR A 17 -3.64 7.06 -0.07
CA TYR A 17 -2.78 6.21 -0.89
C TYR A 17 -3.29 4.78 -0.88
N HIS A 18 -3.29 4.15 -2.05
CA HIS A 18 -3.53 2.73 -2.19
C HIS A 18 -2.20 2.02 -2.39
N ILE A 19 -2.02 0.89 -1.73
CA ILE A 19 -0.87 0.03 -1.94
C ILE A 19 -1.27 -0.95 -3.03
N THR A 20 -0.69 -0.77 -4.21
CA THR A 20 -1.05 -1.54 -5.41
C THR A 20 0.15 -2.24 -6.01
N VAL A 21 -0.12 -3.43 -6.53
CA VAL A 21 0.79 -4.22 -7.34
C VAL A 21 0.50 -3.90 -8.80
N THR A 22 1.49 -3.43 -9.53
CA THR A 22 1.31 -3.02 -10.93
C THR A 22 2.61 -3.16 -11.72
N ASP A 23 2.51 -3.20 -13.04
CA ASP A 23 3.69 -3.10 -13.89
C ASP A 23 4.24 -1.67 -13.86
N SER A 24 5.56 -1.55 -13.76
CA SER A 24 6.29 -0.29 -13.68
C SER A 24 5.95 0.71 -14.79
N ARG A 25 5.59 0.24 -15.99
CA ARG A 25 5.24 1.09 -17.14
C ARG A 25 3.85 1.72 -17.03
N SER A 26 2.98 1.18 -16.18
CA SER A 26 1.62 1.73 -15.99
C SER A 26 1.69 3.10 -15.32
N SER A 27 0.72 3.97 -15.60
CA SER A 27 0.61 5.27 -14.91
C SER A 27 0.40 5.09 -13.41
N ARG A 28 0.85 6.05 -12.60
CA ARG A 28 0.85 5.96 -11.12
C ARG A 28 -0.52 5.55 -10.56
N ASP A 29 -1.58 6.20 -11.04
CA ASP A 29 -2.95 6.04 -10.55
C ASP A 29 -3.84 5.27 -11.54
N GLY A 30 -3.25 4.62 -12.54
CA GLY A 30 -3.96 3.89 -13.58
C GLY A 30 -4.19 2.41 -13.25
N ARG A 31 -4.11 1.57 -14.29
CA ARG A 31 -4.34 0.13 -14.18
C ARG A 31 -3.35 -0.51 -13.19
N PHE A 32 -3.88 -1.36 -12.33
CA PHE A 32 -3.13 -2.21 -11.43
C PHE A 32 -3.56 -3.67 -11.61
N ILE A 33 -2.72 -4.59 -11.12
CA ILE A 33 -3.00 -6.02 -11.10
C ILE A 33 -3.86 -6.31 -9.87
N GLU A 34 -3.40 -5.85 -8.70
CA GLU A 34 -4.06 -6.09 -7.42
C GLU A 34 -3.86 -4.91 -6.45
N ARG A 35 -4.86 -4.65 -5.60
CA ARG A 35 -4.73 -3.76 -4.45
C ARG A 35 -4.60 -4.61 -3.19
N ILE A 36 -3.52 -4.42 -2.45
CA ILE A 36 -3.19 -5.20 -1.24
C ILE A 36 -3.28 -4.37 0.05
N GLY A 37 -3.76 -3.12 -0.04
CA GLY A 37 -3.90 -2.27 1.14
C GLY A 37 -4.08 -0.78 0.82
N PHE A 38 -4.01 0.01 1.87
CA PHE A 38 -4.05 1.46 1.78
C PHE A 38 -3.27 2.14 2.91
N PHE A 39 -2.92 3.39 2.69
CA PHE A 39 -2.26 4.26 3.66
C PHE A 39 -2.92 5.65 3.65
N ASN A 40 -3.44 6.06 4.79
CA ASN A 40 -4.02 7.37 5.02
C ASN A 40 -3.13 8.17 6.01
N PRO A 41 -2.30 9.11 5.53
CA PRO A 41 -1.44 9.90 6.41
C PRO A 41 -2.20 10.91 7.29
N ARG A 42 -3.45 11.23 6.95
CA ARG A 42 -4.29 12.20 7.69
C ARG A 42 -5.44 11.51 8.42
N ALA A 43 -5.31 10.21 8.70
CA ALA A 43 -6.28 9.49 9.52
C ALA A 43 -6.43 10.17 10.89
N THR A 44 -7.67 10.46 11.29
CA THR A 44 -8.00 11.11 12.56
C THR A 44 -9.16 10.38 13.22
N GLY A 45 -9.27 10.45 14.55
CA GLY A 45 -10.49 10.02 15.27
C GLY A 45 -10.81 8.54 15.12
N GLY A 46 -9.82 7.65 15.28
CA GLY A 46 -10.02 6.19 15.20
C GLY A 46 -10.03 5.62 13.79
N GLU A 47 -9.88 6.45 12.75
CA GLU A 47 -9.67 5.97 11.39
C GLU A 47 -8.37 5.14 11.26
N GLU A 48 -8.45 4.02 10.54
CA GLU A 48 -7.29 3.19 10.28
C GLU A 48 -6.29 3.92 9.39
N ARG A 49 -5.07 4.10 9.90
CA ARG A 49 -4.01 4.80 9.19
C ARG A 49 -3.40 3.95 8.07
N LEU A 50 -3.29 2.66 8.29
CA LEU A 50 -2.59 1.73 7.40
C LEU A 50 -3.27 0.37 7.49
N ARG A 51 -3.76 -0.12 6.37
CA ARG A 51 -4.19 -1.50 6.20
C ARG A 51 -3.31 -2.17 5.18
N LEU A 52 -2.78 -3.34 5.52
CA LEU A 52 -1.94 -4.11 4.63
C LEU A 52 -2.23 -5.59 4.76
N ASP A 53 -2.51 -6.22 3.63
CA ASP A 53 -2.58 -7.67 3.51
C ASP A 53 -1.16 -8.23 3.40
N GLN A 54 -0.69 -8.83 4.50
CA GLN A 54 0.65 -9.41 4.59
C GLN A 54 0.80 -10.66 3.72
N GLU A 55 -0.25 -11.50 3.64
CA GLU A 55 -0.21 -12.75 2.86
C GLU A 55 -0.01 -12.44 1.38
N ARG A 56 -0.80 -11.49 0.86
CA ARG A 56 -0.68 -11.06 -0.54
C ARG A 56 0.62 -10.31 -0.80
N MET A 57 1.10 -9.51 0.15
CA MET A 57 2.41 -8.86 0.02
C MET A 57 3.54 -9.88 -0.12
N ASP A 58 3.58 -10.88 0.76
CA ASP A 58 4.61 -11.92 0.77
C ASP A 58 4.54 -12.79 -0.49
N TYR A 59 3.33 -13.11 -0.95
CA TYR A 59 3.13 -13.77 -2.24
C TYR A 59 3.79 -12.99 -3.37
N TRP A 60 3.45 -11.71 -3.55
CA TRP A 60 4.00 -10.91 -4.66
C TRP A 60 5.50 -10.70 -4.53
N ARG A 61 6.01 -10.59 -3.31
CA ARG A 61 7.44 -10.51 -3.05
C ARG A 61 8.17 -11.82 -3.42
N SER A 62 7.57 -12.98 -3.16
CA SER A 62 8.08 -14.29 -3.60
C SER A 62 8.13 -14.40 -5.13
N GLN A 63 7.18 -13.77 -5.84
CA GLN A 63 7.14 -13.69 -7.31
C GLN A 63 8.14 -12.66 -7.88
N GLY A 64 8.97 -12.03 -7.04
CA GLY A 64 10.00 -11.08 -7.46
C GLY A 64 9.52 -9.63 -7.61
N ALA A 65 8.33 -9.29 -7.11
CA ALA A 65 7.86 -7.90 -7.13
C ALA A 65 8.75 -7.00 -6.26
N GLN A 66 9.16 -5.86 -6.81
CA GLN A 66 10.00 -4.89 -6.10
C GLN A 66 9.13 -3.89 -5.34
N MET A 67 9.49 -3.57 -4.10
CA MET A 67 8.77 -2.57 -3.28
C MET A 67 9.42 -1.20 -3.40
N SER A 68 8.60 -0.15 -3.52
CA SER A 68 9.10 1.23 -3.42
C SER A 68 9.60 1.54 -1.99
N PRO A 69 10.57 2.47 -1.80
CA PRO A 69 11.13 2.77 -0.48
C PRO A 69 10.08 3.12 0.58
N ARG A 70 9.04 3.87 0.20
CA ARG A 70 7.95 4.23 1.12
C ARG A 70 7.10 3.02 1.52
N VAL A 71 6.81 2.12 0.59
CA VAL A 71 6.07 0.88 0.89
C VAL A 71 6.89 0.00 1.85
N VAL A 72 8.21 -0.07 1.70
CA VAL A 72 9.09 -0.79 2.65
C VAL A 72 8.97 -0.22 4.06
N THR A 73 8.98 1.11 4.21
CA THR A 73 8.79 1.72 5.54
C THR A 73 7.42 1.42 6.13
N LEU A 74 6.36 1.46 5.31
CA LEU A 74 4.99 1.17 5.76
C LEU A 74 4.83 -0.31 6.14
N ALA A 75 5.41 -1.25 5.39
CA ALA A 75 5.38 -2.67 5.74
C ALA A 75 6.05 -2.94 7.10
N ARG A 76 7.15 -2.24 7.41
CA ARG A 76 7.80 -2.30 8.73
C ARG A 76 6.92 -1.71 9.83
N ASP A 77 6.21 -0.61 9.55
CA ASP A 77 5.30 0.01 10.50
C ASP A 77 4.09 -0.89 10.79
N ALA A 78 3.55 -1.55 9.76
CA ALA A 78 2.47 -2.53 9.89
C ALA A 78 2.89 -3.74 10.73
N ALA A 79 4.11 -4.26 10.56
CA ALA A 79 4.61 -5.38 11.35
C ALA A 79 4.75 -5.06 12.85
N LYS A 80 4.89 -3.78 13.22
CA LYS A 80 5.01 -3.33 14.62
C LYS A 80 3.68 -3.07 15.30
N ALA A 81 2.63 -2.81 14.53
CA ALA A 81 1.29 -2.61 15.04
C ALA A 81 0.52 -3.94 14.89
N PRO A 82 0.41 -4.78 15.93
CA PRO A 82 -0.44 -5.95 15.86
C PRO A 82 -1.87 -5.48 15.57
N SER A 83 -2.48 -6.12 14.58
CA SER A 83 -3.81 -5.85 14.05
C SER A 83 -4.83 -5.76 15.18
N THR A 84 -5.44 -4.59 15.32
CA THR A 84 -6.69 -4.42 16.07
C THR A 84 -7.80 -5.13 15.29
N GLU A 85 -8.04 -6.40 15.63
CA GLU A 85 -9.31 -7.07 15.34
C GLU A 85 -10.45 -6.29 16.01
N ALA A 86 -11.48 -6.00 15.24
CA ALA A 86 -12.81 -5.59 15.69
C ALA A 86 -13.84 -6.46 14.98
#